data_AF-A0A2W6DHP7-F1
#
_entry.id   AF-A0A2W6DHP7-F1
#
_cell.length_a   1.000
_cell.length_b   1.000
_cell.length_c   1.000
_cell.angle_alpha   90.00
_cell.angle_beta   90.00
_cell.angle_gamma   90.00
#
_symmetry.space_group_name_H-M   'P 1'
#
loop_
_entity.id
_entity.type
_entity.pdbx_description
1 polymer ?
#
loop_
_entity_poly.entity_id
_entity_poly.type
_entity_poly.pdbx_seq_one_letter_code
_entity_poly.pdbx_strand_id
1 'polypeptide(L)'
;KTWPNANIGIRPAEALLVVDVDPRNGGDRQLAGMQRMHHPLPITQTARTGGGGLHIWLRCGTPVTVGKLADGLDVKTRSGYVVVPPSTHASGGRYEWIDLSDVAPAPDYLRHLLAPPRQPRAGTAGRSGATPARAAGLLRIVEEATEGERSNRLYWACRRACEHGLDVEPLIAAAVDLGLSQRAAERTAASAASATGVES
;
A
#
# COMPACT_ATOMS: atom_id res chain seq x y z
N LYS A 1 5.81 -8.71 -38.03
CA LYS A 1 6.95 -9.11 -37.16
C LYS A 1 6.39 -10.02 -36.07
N THR A 2 6.93 -11.24 -35.93
CA THR A 2 6.53 -12.21 -34.89
C THR A 2 7.63 -12.26 -33.83
N TRP A 3 7.25 -12.22 -32.56
CA TRP A 3 8.18 -12.19 -31.42
C TRP A 3 7.85 -13.35 -30.46
N PRO A 4 8.18 -14.59 -30.84
CA PRO A 4 7.68 -15.79 -30.16
C PRO A 4 8.18 -15.94 -28.71
N ASN A 5 9.31 -15.32 -28.38
CA ASN A 5 9.95 -15.40 -27.05
C ASN A 5 9.88 -14.08 -26.26
N ALA A 6 9.13 -13.09 -26.76
CA ALA A 6 8.99 -11.83 -26.04
C ALA A 6 8.07 -12.00 -24.82
N ASN A 7 8.44 -11.33 -23.73
CA ASN A 7 7.56 -11.22 -22.58
C ASN A 7 6.31 -10.39 -22.90
N ILE A 8 5.23 -10.69 -22.20
CA ILE A 8 3.93 -10.04 -22.36
C ILE A 8 3.78 -8.99 -21.27
N GLY A 9 3.64 -7.73 -21.70
CA GLY A 9 3.29 -6.62 -20.84
C GLY A 9 1.81 -6.26 -20.98
N ILE A 10 1.10 -6.12 -19.86
CA ILE A 10 -0.27 -5.62 -19.82
C ILE A 10 -0.28 -4.29 -19.07
N ARG A 11 -0.92 -3.29 -19.66
CA ARG A 11 -1.32 -2.08 -18.96
C ARG A 11 -2.66 -2.35 -18.27
N PRO A 12 -2.76 -2.25 -16.93
CA PRO A 12 -4.04 -2.37 -16.24
C PRO A 12 -5.10 -1.44 -16.84
N ALA A 13 -6.33 -1.94 -16.96
CA ALA A 13 -7.46 -1.11 -17.36
C ALA A 13 -7.73 -0.02 -16.32
N GLU A 14 -8.49 1.02 -16.67
CA GLU A 14 -8.68 2.20 -15.82
C GLU A 14 -9.26 1.91 -14.43
N ALA A 15 -10.20 0.97 -14.34
CA ALA A 15 -10.80 0.55 -13.08
C ALA A 15 -9.99 -0.54 -12.34
N LEU A 16 -8.84 -0.96 -12.87
CA LEU A 16 -8.02 -2.03 -12.32
C LEU A 16 -6.67 -1.50 -11.83
N LEU A 17 -6.17 -2.15 -10.79
CA LEU A 17 -4.80 -2.01 -10.31
C LEU A 17 -4.21 -3.37 -10.01
N VAL A 18 -2.90 -3.40 -9.90
CA VAL A 18 -2.14 -4.55 -9.41
C VAL A 18 -1.34 -4.11 -8.19
N VAL A 19 -1.49 -4.85 -7.09
CA VAL A 19 -0.55 -4.81 -5.97
C VAL A 19 0.59 -5.78 -6.30
N ASP A 20 1.76 -5.23 -6.58
CA ASP A 20 2.98 -5.97 -6.90
C ASP A 20 3.79 -6.16 -5.61
N VAL A 21 3.85 -7.41 -5.17
CA VAL A 21 4.45 -7.86 -3.91
C VAL A 21 5.83 -8.42 -4.21
N ASP A 22 6.88 -7.71 -3.78
CA ASP A 22 8.27 -8.14 -3.91
C ASP A 22 8.85 -8.59 -2.55
N PRO A 23 8.98 -9.91 -2.30
CA PRO A 23 9.51 -10.42 -1.04
C PRO A 23 10.98 -10.05 -0.81
N ARG A 24 11.75 -9.74 -1.87
CA ARG A 24 13.15 -9.30 -1.74
C ARG A 24 13.26 -7.96 -1.02
N ASN A 25 12.19 -7.16 -1.10
CA ASN A 25 12.03 -5.89 -0.42
C ASN A 25 11.08 -5.98 0.78
N GLY A 26 10.77 -7.19 1.25
CA GLY A 26 9.91 -7.45 2.41
C GLY A 26 8.41 -7.27 2.15
N GLY A 27 7.97 -7.24 0.89
CA GLY A 27 6.57 -7.03 0.53
C GLY A 27 5.62 -8.09 1.10
N ASP A 28 6.05 -9.33 1.20
CA ASP A 28 5.32 -10.44 1.83
C ASP A 28 5.01 -10.15 3.30
N ARG A 29 6.00 -9.67 4.06
CA ARG A 29 5.84 -9.29 5.46
C ARG A 29 4.95 -8.06 5.61
N GLN A 30 5.09 -7.08 4.72
CA GLN A 30 4.23 -5.89 4.71
C GLN A 30 2.78 -6.24 4.42
N LEU A 31 2.54 -7.11 3.42
CA LEU A 31 1.21 -7.56 3.06
C LEU A 31 0.57 -8.33 4.23
N ALA A 32 1.31 -9.28 4.82
CA ALA A 32 0.86 -10.01 5.98
C ALA A 32 0.59 -9.10 7.20
N GLY A 33 1.40 -8.05 7.40
CA GLY A 33 1.14 -7.02 8.40
C GLY A 33 -0.17 -6.28 8.13
N MET A 34 -0.35 -5.78 6.90
CA MET A 34 -1.54 -5.05 6.48
C MET A 34 -2.81 -5.90 6.61
N GLN A 35 -2.77 -7.17 6.21
CA GLN A 35 -3.91 -8.09 6.34
C GLN A 35 -4.25 -8.41 7.80
N ARG A 36 -3.25 -8.48 8.69
CA ARG A 36 -3.47 -8.65 10.14
C ARG A 36 -4.07 -7.42 10.81
N MET A 37 -3.77 -6.22 10.33
CA MET A 37 -4.31 -4.97 10.89
C MET A 37 -5.70 -4.61 10.38
N HIS A 38 -6.07 -5.12 9.21
CA HIS A 38 -7.35 -4.86 8.59
C HIS A 38 -8.07 -6.20 8.40
N HIS A 39 -8.25 -6.61 7.14
CA HIS A 39 -8.80 -7.89 6.79
C HIS A 39 -7.95 -8.53 5.68
N PRO A 40 -8.05 -9.85 5.47
CA PRO A 40 -7.44 -10.48 4.32
C PRO A 40 -7.90 -9.84 3.01
N LEU A 41 -7.03 -9.82 2.00
CA LEU A 41 -7.47 -9.52 0.65
C LEU A 41 -8.47 -10.60 0.19
N PRO A 42 -9.50 -10.23 -0.59
CA PRO A 42 -10.42 -11.19 -1.15
C PRO A 42 -9.68 -12.15 -2.09
N ILE A 43 -10.24 -13.33 -2.27
CA ILE A 43 -9.85 -14.22 -3.37
C ILE A 43 -10.07 -13.44 -4.67
N THR A 44 -9.01 -13.34 -5.49
CA THR A 44 -8.97 -12.53 -6.70
C THR A 44 -7.89 -13.04 -7.62
N GLN A 45 -7.99 -12.69 -8.90
CA GLN A 45 -6.98 -13.03 -9.89
C GLN A 45 -5.57 -12.67 -9.43
N THR A 46 -4.70 -13.67 -9.35
CA THR A 46 -3.36 -13.54 -8.77
C THR A 46 -2.36 -14.31 -9.61
N ALA A 47 -1.25 -13.66 -9.95
CA ALA A 47 -0.10 -14.32 -10.56
C ALA A 47 1.08 -14.37 -9.58
N ARG A 48 1.77 -15.50 -9.55
CA ARG A 48 3.11 -15.62 -8.96
C ARG A 48 4.12 -15.04 -9.94
N THR A 49 5.03 -14.21 -9.45
CA THR A 49 6.13 -13.66 -10.26
C THR A 49 7.31 -14.61 -10.27
N GLY A 50 8.13 -14.59 -11.33
CA GLY A 50 9.34 -15.41 -11.39
C GLY A 50 10.41 -15.03 -10.35
N GLY A 51 10.27 -13.88 -9.69
CA GLY A 51 11.08 -13.45 -8.55
C GLY A 51 10.61 -13.97 -7.20
N GLY A 52 9.53 -14.77 -7.15
CA GLY A 52 8.96 -15.32 -5.92
C GLY A 52 7.88 -14.43 -5.27
N GLY A 53 7.52 -13.32 -5.91
CA GLY A 53 6.49 -12.40 -5.47
C GLY A 53 5.11 -12.68 -6.04
N LEU A 54 4.20 -11.70 -5.90
CA LEU A 54 2.82 -11.80 -6.37
C LEU A 54 2.39 -10.54 -7.13
N HIS A 55 1.60 -10.72 -8.19
CA HIS A 55 0.77 -9.68 -8.78
C HIS A 55 -0.69 -9.96 -8.39
N ILE A 56 -1.23 -9.18 -7.46
CA ILE A 56 -2.61 -9.32 -6.99
C ILE A 56 -3.48 -8.28 -7.70
N TRP A 57 -4.41 -8.73 -8.54
CA TRP A 57 -5.26 -7.84 -9.32
C TRP A 57 -6.50 -7.45 -8.52
N LEU A 58 -6.84 -6.16 -8.52
CA LEU A 58 -8.00 -5.64 -7.81
C LEU A 58 -8.72 -4.58 -8.66
N ARG A 59 -10.03 -4.49 -8.48
CA ARG A 59 -10.86 -3.41 -9.04
C ARG A 59 -10.91 -2.24 -8.07
N CYS A 60 -10.55 -1.05 -8.53
CA CYS A 60 -10.63 0.17 -7.74
C CYS A 60 -11.45 1.20 -8.50
N GLY A 61 -12.64 1.51 -7.98
CA GLY A 61 -13.56 2.49 -8.58
C GLY A 61 -13.21 3.95 -8.24
N THR A 62 -12.08 4.21 -7.59
CA THR A 62 -11.60 5.54 -7.21
C THR A 62 -10.23 5.80 -7.83
N PRO A 63 -9.89 7.06 -8.16
CA PRO A 63 -8.56 7.39 -8.66
C PRO A 63 -7.47 6.89 -7.72
N VAL A 64 -6.46 6.23 -8.26
CA VAL A 64 -5.30 5.76 -7.50
C VAL A 64 -4.19 6.80 -7.63
N THR A 65 -3.77 7.38 -6.51
CA THR A 65 -2.76 8.46 -6.49
C THR A 65 -1.41 8.06 -5.92
N VAL A 66 -1.28 6.80 -5.49
CA VAL A 66 -0.05 6.28 -4.88
C VAL A 66 0.51 5.15 -5.74
N GLY A 67 1.81 5.19 -6.00
CA GLY A 67 2.51 4.14 -6.76
C GLY A 67 3.13 3.03 -5.90
N LYS A 68 3.08 3.19 -4.58
CA LYS A 68 3.66 2.26 -3.59
C LYS A 68 2.82 2.35 -2.32
N LEU A 69 2.53 1.24 -1.65
CA LEU A 69 1.81 1.16 -0.36
C LEU A 69 2.75 1.06 0.83
N ALA A 70 3.83 0.32 0.67
CA ALA A 70 4.92 0.13 1.62
C ALA A 70 6.15 -0.41 0.85
N ASP A 71 7.28 -0.61 1.52
CA ASP A 71 8.43 -1.28 0.91
C ASP A 71 8.07 -2.67 0.39
N GLY A 72 8.44 -2.94 -0.87
CA GLY A 72 8.09 -4.18 -1.55
C GLY A 72 6.59 -4.34 -1.88
N LEU A 73 5.75 -3.31 -1.68
CA LEU A 73 4.35 -3.29 -2.12
C LEU A 73 4.11 -2.13 -3.08
N ASP A 74 4.35 -2.37 -4.35
CA ASP A 74 4.09 -1.38 -5.40
C ASP A 74 2.64 -1.45 -5.90
N VAL A 75 2.13 -0.33 -6.42
CA VAL A 75 0.82 -0.25 -7.05
C VAL A 75 1.00 0.10 -8.52
N LYS A 76 0.57 -0.79 -9.40
CA LYS A 76 0.62 -0.60 -10.86
C LYS A 76 -0.78 -0.35 -11.38
N THR A 77 -0.93 0.72 -12.16
CA THR A 77 -2.20 1.16 -12.72
C THR A 77 -2.04 1.40 -14.23
N ARG A 78 -3.05 2.00 -14.88
CA ARG A 78 -3.02 2.38 -16.29
C ARG A 78 -1.83 3.28 -16.67
N SER A 79 -1.21 4.01 -15.73
CA SER A 79 -0.02 4.82 -16.01
C SER A 79 1.25 3.98 -16.23
N GLY A 80 1.23 2.69 -15.90
CA GLY A 80 2.34 1.76 -16.08
C GLY A 80 1.95 0.49 -16.82
N TYR A 81 2.74 -0.56 -16.63
CA TYR A 81 2.46 -1.91 -17.11
C TYR A 81 2.97 -2.93 -16.10
N VAL A 82 2.48 -4.16 -16.22
CA VAL A 82 2.95 -5.34 -15.49
C VAL A 82 3.32 -6.43 -16.50
N VAL A 83 4.33 -7.23 -16.16
CA VAL A 83 4.63 -8.47 -16.88
C VAL A 83 3.67 -9.55 -16.39
N VAL A 84 3.13 -10.35 -17.31
CA VAL A 84 2.10 -11.37 -16.99
C VAL A 84 2.50 -12.76 -17.48
N PRO A 85 1.91 -13.84 -16.92
CA PRO A 85 2.10 -15.19 -17.42
C PRO A 85 1.78 -15.31 -18.93
N PRO A 86 2.49 -16.18 -19.68
CA PRO A 86 3.54 -17.11 -19.23
C PRO A 86 4.98 -16.56 -19.37
N SER A 87 5.18 -15.25 -19.21
CA SER A 87 6.49 -14.59 -19.37
C SER A 87 7.60 -15.14 -18.48
N THR A 88 8.85 -14.93 -18.87
CA THR A 88 10.05 -15.31 -18.10
C THR A 88 10.62 -14.09 -17.39
N HIS A 89 10.81 -14.18 -16.07
CA HIS A 89 11.44 -13.15 -15.25
C HIS A 89 12.96 -13.15 -15.44
N ALA A 90 13.62 -12.03 -15.16
CA ALA A 90 15.08 -11.88 -15.30
C ALA A 90 15.89 -12.86 -14.43
N SER A 91 15.30 -13.38 -13.35
CA SER A 91 15.89 -14.44 -12.50
C SER A 91 15.88 -15.83 -13.15
N GLY A 92 15.23 -16.00 -14.30
CA GLY A 92 14.98 -17.30 -14.94
C GLY A 92 13.69 -17.99 -14.48
N GLY A 93 13.04 -17.51 -13.42
CA GLY A 93 11.72 -17.99 -12.99
C GLY A 93 10.61 -17.56 -13.95
N ARG A 94 9.48 -18.27 -13.96
CA ARG A 94 8.31 -17.95 -14.80
C ARG A 94 7.22 -17.24 -14.02
N TYR A 95 6.50 -16.35 -14.71
CA TYR A 95 5.22 -15.85 -14.23
C TYR A 95 4.15 -16.90 -14.43
N GLU A 96 3.35 -17.18 -13.40
CA GLU A 96 2.29 -18.19 -13.43
C GLU A 96 1.01 -17.66 -12.79
N TRP A 97 -0.14 -17.90 -13.42
CA TRP A 97 -1.43 -17.66 -12.77
C TRP A 97 -1.63 -18.72 -11.71
N ILE A 98 -1.78 -18.29 -10.45
CA ILE A 98 -2.06 -19.17 -9.32
C ILE A 98 -3.51 -19.07 -8.86
N ASP A 99 -4.20 -18.00 -9.27
CA ASP A 99 -5.64 -17.83 -9.11
C ASP A 99 -6.19 -17.10 -10.35
N LEU A 100 -7.24 -17.66 -10.95
CA LEU A 100 -7.92 -17.13 -12.14
C LEU A 100 -9.36 -16.69 -11.84
N SER A 101 -9.73 -16.56 -10.57
CA SER A 101 -11.00 -16.00 -10.14
C SER A 101 -11.21 -14.59 -10.72
N ASP A 102 -12.46 -14.15 -10.77
CA ASP A 102 -12.77 -12.79 -11.21
C ASP A 102 -12.02 -11.74 -10.37
N VAL A 103 -11.62 -10.64 -11.02
CA VAL A 103 -10.93 -9.54 -10.34
C VAL A 103 -11.88 -8.89 -9.32
N ALA A 104 -11.60 -9.11 -8.05
CA ALA A 104 -12.43 -8.65 -6.93
C ALA A 104 -12.26 -7.15 -6.67
N PRO A 105 -13.25 -6.47 -6.04
CA PRO A 105 -13.10 -5.12 -5.54
C PRO A 105 -11.96 -5.01 -4.52
N ALA A 106 -11.16 -3.95 -4.60
CA ALA A 106 -10.23 -3.59 -3.55
C ALA A 106 -11.01 -3.35 -2.24
N PRO A 107 -10.60 -3.94 -1.11
CA PRO A 107 -11.21 -3.68 0.19
C PRO A 107 -11.21 -2.20 0.53
N ASP A 108 -12.18 -1.76 1.34
CA ASP A 108 -12.35 -0.35 1.66
C ASP A 108 -11.11 0.26 2.31
N TYR A 109 -10.45 -0.45 3.24
CA TYR A 109 -9.20 0.04 3.84
C TYR A 109 -8.15 0.34 2.77
N LEU A 110 -8.00 -0.53 1.77
CA LEU A 110 -7.03 -0.35 0.70
C LEU A 110 -7.45 0.80 -0.22
N ARG A 111 -8.74 0.90 -0.58
CA ARG A 111 -9.27 2.03 -1.35
C ARG A 111 -8.98 3.37 -0.68
N HIS A 112 -9.15 3.46 0.63
CA HIS A 112 -8.85 4.65 1.41
C HIS A 112 -7.37 5.04 1.37
N LEU A 113 -6.46 4.06 1.33
CA LEU A 113 -5.02 4.30 1.21
C LEU A 113 -4.59 4.70 -0.20
N LEU A 114 -5.32 4.23 -1.21
CA LEU A 114 -5.06 4.48 -2.63
C LEU A 114 -5.64 5.81 -3.12
N ALA A 115 -6.78 6.21 -2.55
CA ALA A 115 -7.54 7.35 -2.99
C ALA A 115 -6.77 8.67 -2.81
N PRO A 116 -6.99 9.66 -3.71
CA PRO A 116 -6.61 11.02 -3.40
C PRO A 116 -7.30 11.37 -2.11
N PRO A 117 -6.57 11.99 -1.20
CA PRO A 117 -7.19 12.24 0.07
C PRO A 117 -8.23 13.35 -0.07
N ARG A 118 -9.37 13.18 0.62
CA ARG A 118 -10.57 14.00 0.43
C ARG A 118 -10.23 15.46 0.75
N GLN A 119 -10.18 16.32 -0.26
CA GLN A 119 -9.92 17.74 -0.04
C GLN A 119 -11.04 18.33 0.85
N PRO A 120 -10.71 19.00 1.96
CA PRO A 120 -11.62 19.98 2.53
C PRO A 120 -11.90 21.01 1.43
N ARG A 121 -13.17 21.29 1.14
CA ARG A 121 -13.51 22.41 0.24
C ARG A 121 -13.01 23.70 0.90
N ALA A 122 -11.91 24.26 0.43
CA ALA A 122 -11.52 25.62 0.75
C ALA A 122 -10.65 26.22 -0.36
N GLY A 123 -10.87 27.52 -0.59
CA GLY A 123 -10.35 28.27 -1.73
C GLY A 123 -8.83 28.34 -1.86
N THR A 124 -8.44 28.72 -3.07
CA THR A 124 -7.15 29.23 -3.55
C THR A 124 -6.03 29.46 -2.51
N ALA A 125 -4.94 28.69 -2.60
CA ALA A 125 -3.63 29.14 -3.09
C ALA A 125 -2.47 28.25 -2.61
N GLY A 126 -1.60 27.83 -3.55
CA GLY A 126 -0.14 27.91 -3.38
C GLY A 126 0.66 26.76 -2.75
N ARG A 127 1.51 26.15 -3.60
CA ARG A 127 2.86 25.59 -3.36
C ARG A 127 3.02 24.21 -2.71
N SER A 128 3.61 23.33 -3.52
CA SER A 128 4.49 22.18 -3.23
C SER A 128 4.63 21.75 -1.75
N GLY A 129 3.96 20.65 -1.40
CA GLY A 129 4.12 19.94 -0.13
C GLY A 129 3.16 18.75 -0.07
N ALA A 130 3.60 17.62 0.49
CA ALA A 130 2.76 16.42 0.63
C ALA A 130 1.40 16.79 1.25
N THR A 131 0.31 16.46 0.55
CA THR A 131 -1.01 17.06 0.76
C THR A 131 -1.60 16.77 2.15
N PRO A 132 -2.26 17.76 2.81
CA PRO A 132 -2.93 17.63 4.12
C PRO A 132 -3.84 16.42 4.24
N ALA A 133 -4.47 16.05 3.14
CA ALA A 133 -5.45 15.01 3.19
C ALA A 133 -4.77 13.61 3.28
N ARG A 134 -3.49 13.44 2.87
CA ARG A 134 -2.77 12.16 3.04
C ARG A 134 -2.57 11.88 4.54
N ALA A 135 -2.20 12.92 5.29
CA ALA A 135 -2.16 12.88 6.74
C ALA A 135 -3.53 12.53 7.33
N ALA A 136 -4.61 13.12 6.83
CA ALA A 136 -5.97 12.77 7.26
C ALA A 136 -6.36 11.30 6.97
N GLY A 137 -5.87 10.73 5.88
CA GLY A 137 -6.05 9.31 5.57
C GLY A 137 -5.36 8.40 6.57
N LEU A 138 -4.12 8.73 6.97
CA LEU A 138 -3.36 7.99 7.98
C LEU A 138 -3.99 8.14 9.37
N LEU A 139 -4.45 9.35 9.71
CA LEU A 139 -5.12 9.65 10.97
C LEU A 139 -6.36 8.76 11.15
N ARG A 140 -7.22 8.69 10.12
CA ARG A 140 -8.42 7.86 10.15
C ARG A 140 -8.12 6.37 10.37
N ILE A 141 -7.00 5.85 9.87
CA ILE A 141 -6.59 4.45 10.13
C ILE A 141 -6.32 4.23 11.62
N VAL A 142 -5.70 5.21 12.28
CA VAL A 142 -5.49 5.18 13.73
C VAL A 142 -6.82 5.31 14.47
N GLU A 143 -7.67 6.26 14.08
CA GLU A 143 -8.99 6.51 14.70
C GLU A 143 -9.93 5.30 14.62
N GLU A 144 -9.86 4.51 13.56
CA GLU A 144 -10.67 3.30 13.36
C GLU A 144 -10.16 2.07 14.15
N ALA A 145 -9.13 2.21 15.00
CA ALA A 145 -8.52 1.09 15.71
C ALA A 145 -9.37 0.55 16.87
N THR A 146 -9.60 -0.76 16.90
CA THR A 146 -10.22 -1.43 18.05
C THR A 146 -9.18 -1.79 19.13
N GLU A 147 -9.66 -2.23 20.30
CA GLU A 147 -8.79 -2.71 21.37
C GLU A 147 -7.88 -3.85 20.89
N GLY A 148 -6.58 -3.74 21.18
CA GLY A 148 -5.54 -4.67 20.69
C GLY A 148 -4.89 -4.28 19.35
N GLU A 149 -5.50 -3.40 18.55
CA GLU A 149 -4.98 -3.03 17.22
C GLU A 149 -4.21 -1.69 17.21
N ARG A 150 -4.44 -0.85 18.22
CA ARG A 150 -4.01 0.55 18.27
C ARG A 150 -2.51 0.76 18.07
N SER A 151 -1.66 -0.02 18.76
CA SER A 151 -0.19 0.09 18.61
C SER A 151 0.28 -0.30 17.21
N ASN A 152 -0.33 -1.33 16.61
CA ASN A 152 0.05 -1.78 15.27
C ASN A 152 -0.39 -0.76 14.21
N ARG A 153 -1.63 -0.24 14.32
CA ARG A 153 -2.15 0.79 13.41
C ARG A 153 -1.37 2.09 13.51
N LEU A 154 -1.02 2.52 14.73
CA LEU A 154 -0.12 3.66 14.95
C LEU A 154 1.25 3.43 14.30
N TYR A 155 1.88 2.27 14.52
CA TYR A 155 3.18 1.95 13.93
C TYR A 155 3.15 2.08 12.40
N TRP A 156 2.14 1.49 11.77
CA TRP A 156 2.00 1.53 10.32
C TRP A 156 1.75 2.95 9.82
N ALA A 157 0.87 3.70 10.47
CA ALA A 157 0.56 5.08 10.09
C ALA A 157 1.79 5.99 10.24
N CYS A 158 2.55 5.86 11.34
CA CYS A 158 3.78 6.60 11.57
C CYS A 158 4.86 6.26 10.54
N ARG A 159 5.07 4.98 10.22
CA ARG A 159 6.04 4.58 9.18
C ARG A 159 5.67 5.22 7.86
N ARG A 160 4.38 5.17 7.52
CA ARG A 160 3.87 5.73 6.29
C ARG A 160 3.94 7.25 6.26
N ALA A 161 3.79 7.92 7.40
CA ALA A 161 4.03 9.35 7.51
C ALA A 161 5.51 9.68 7.28
N CYS A 162 6.44 8.95 7.92
CA CYS A 162 7.89 9.12 7.74
C CYS A 162 8.34 8.93 6.28
N GLU A 163 7.88 7.88 5.59
CA GLU A 163 8.17 7.63 4.17
C GLU A 163 7.79 8.81 3.25
N HIS A 164 6.82 9.63 3.66
CA HIS A 164 6.29 10.76 2.90
C HIS A 164 6.65 12.12 3.52
N GLY A 165 7.52 12.15 4.54
CA GLY A 165 7.92 13.37 5.24
C GLY A 165 6.76 14.11 5.93
N LEU A 166 5.75 13.36 6.39
CA LEU A 166 4.59 13.90 7.09
C LEU A 166 4.81 13.93 8.60
N ASP A 167 4.17 14.90 9.26
CA ASP A 167 4.13 14.99 10.72
C ASP A 167 3.37 13.79 11.33
N VAL A 168 3.97 13.18 12.35
CA VAL A 168 3.43 12.02 13.07
C VAL A 168 2.68 12.40 14.34
N GLU A 169 2.83 13.63 14.84
CA GLU A 169 2.20 14.08 16.09
C GLU A 169 0.67 13.89 16.10
N PRO A 170 -0.07 14.21 15.03
CA PRO A 170 -1.52 13.95 15.00
C PRO A 170 -1.87 12.47 15.15
N LEU A 171 -1.01 11.56 14.66
CA LEU A 171 -1.22 10.12 14.75
C LEU A 171 -0.98 9.63 16.18
N ILE A 172 0.06 10.14 16.84
CA ILE A 172 0.37 9.86 18.25
C ILE A 172 -0.79 10.31 19.13
N ALA A 173 -1.28 11.55 18.94
CA ALA A 173 -2.41 12.10 19.68
C ALA A 173 -3.68 11.23 19.54
N ALA A 174 -4.06 10.86 18.31
CA ALA A 174 -5.23 10.02 18.09
C ALA A 174 -5.12 8.62 18.75
N ALA A 175 -3.92 8.02 18.74
CA ALA A 175 -3.72 6.75 19.42
C ALA A 175 -3.88 6.88 20.94
N VAL A 176 -3.43 8.00 21.52
CA VAL A 176 -3.56 8.29 22.95
C VAL A 176 -5.02 8.51 23.33
N ASP A 177 -5.79 9.23 22.52
CA ASP A 177 -7.24 9.42 22.72
C ASP A 177 -8.01 8.09 22.67
N LEU A 178 -7.51 7.11 21.91
CA LEU A 178 -8.05 5.74 21.87
C LEU A 178 -7.59 4.86 23.04
N GLY A 179 -6.75 5.37 23.96
CA GLY A 179 -6.33 4.68 25.17
C GLY A 179 -4.95 4.04 25.12
N LEU A 180 -4.09 4.36 24.14
CA LEU A 180 -2.65 4.08 24.29
C LEU A 180 -2.04 5.05 25.31
N SER A 181 -1.14 4.56 26.16
CA SER A 181 -0.33 5.49 26.96
C SER A 181 0.57 6.33 26.04
N GLN A 182 0.77 7.60 26.37
CA GLN A 182 1.68 8.52 25.66
C GLN A 182 3.05 7.87 25.38
N ARG A 183 3.68 7.28 26.40
CA ARG A 183 4.98 6.59 26.28
C ARG A 183 4.94 5.40 25.29
N ALA A 184 3.83 4.68 25.22
CA ALA A 184 3.70 3.59 24.26
C ALA A 184 3.52 4.12 22.83
N ALA A 185 2.75 5.20 22.66
CA ALA A 185 2.53 5.83 21.36
C ALA A 185 3.84 6.44 20.80
N GLU A 186 4.57 7.19 21.61
CA GLU A 186 5.87 7.77 21.25
C GLU A 186 6.90 6.70 20.89
N ARG A 187 7.02 5.62 21.68
CA ARG A 187 7.91 4.48 21.36
C ARG A 187 7.54 3.82 20.03
N THR A 188 6.24 3.70 19.76
CA THR A 188 5.74 3.12 18.52
C THR A 188 6.11 3.99 17.32
N ALA A 189 5.93 5.31 17.43
CA ALA A 189 6.32 6.28 16.40
C ALA A 189 7.83 6.30 16.17
N ALA A 190 8.63 6.32 17.25
CA ALA A 190 10.09 6.27 17.17
C ALA A 190 10.57 4.97 16.49
N SER A 191 9.98 3.83 16.85
CA SER A 191 10.27 2.55 16.22
C SER A 191 9.95 2.54 14.72
N ALA A 192 8.87 3.21 14.31
CA ALA A 192 8.50 3.34 12.91
C ALA A 192 9.50 4.21 12.11
N ALA A 193 10.03 5.28 12.73
CA ALA A 193 11.04 6.13 12.11
C ALA A 193 12.38 5.39 11.92
N SER A 194 12.88 4.70 12.95
CA SER A 194 14.17 3.97 12.88
C SER A 194 14.19 2.85 11.83
N ALA A 195 13.02 2.32 11.44
CA ALA A 195 12.92 1.28 10.41
C ALA A 195 13.02 1.81 8.97
N THR A 196 13.01 3.14 8.75
CA THR A 196 13.07 3.75 7.40
C THR A 196 14.49 4.01 6.89
N GLY A 197 15.53 3.74 7.69
CA GLY A 197 16.93 3.90 7.28
C GLY A 197 17.35 5.35 7.03
N VAL A 198 16.59 6.33 7.51
CA VAL A 198 17.01 7.74 7.53
C VAL A 198 17.74 7.97 8.85
N GLU A 199 19.04 7.66 8.86
CA GLU A 199 19.93 8.21 9.88
C GLU A 199 20.08 9.71 9.63
N SER A 200 19.90 10.46 10.72
CA SER A 200 20.02 11.91 10.89
C SER A 200 21.34 12.49 10.38
#